data_AF-A0A8T7CS84-F1
#
_entry.id   AF-A0A8T7CS84-F1
#
_cell.length_a   1.000
_cell.length_b   1.000
_cell.length_c   1.000
_cell.angle_alpha   90.00
_cell.angle_beta   90.00
_cell.angle_gamma   90.00
#
_symmetry.space_group_name_H-M   'P 1'
#
loop_
_entity.id
_entity.type
_entity.pdbx_description
1 polymer ?
#
loop_
_entity_poly.entity_id
_entity_poly.type
_entity_poly.pdbx_seq_one_letter_code
_entity_poly.pdbx_strand_id
1 'polypeptide(L)'
;NLRIFVQDLTEEAWVEMLATRKARPPMPWMNLNRMAATDARKLYRYIRSLGAAGERMPLAAAPGVEPTTPYYVLDPLPPKALNSASVPTAPE
;
A
#
# COMPACT_ATOMS: atom_id res chain seq x y z
N ASN A 1 1.70 0.15 -11.52
CA ASN A 1 2.20 -1.16 -11.99
C ASN A 1 3.70 -1.19 -11.78
N LEU A 2 4.18 -1.99 -10.83
CA LEU A 2 5.60 -2.04 -10.48
C LEU A 2 6.47 -2.62 -11.60
N ARG A 3 5.94 -3.55 -12.40
CA ARG A 3 6.69 -4.22 -13.48
C ARG A 3 7.09 -3.29 -14.60
N ILE A 4 6.29 -2.23 -14.84
CA ILE A 4 6.61 -1.17 -15.79
C ILE A 4 7.53 -0.16 -15.11
N PHE A 5 7.15 0.29 -13.91
CA PHE A 5 7.88 1.33 -13.17
C PHE A 5 9.36 0.99 -12.91
N VAL A 6 9.68 -0.26 -12.60
CA VAL A 6 11.06 -0.71 -12.33
C VAL A 6 11.92 -0.76 -13.59
N GLN A 7 11.34 -0.82 -14.80
CA GLN A 7 12.10 -0.81 -16.05
C GLN A 7 12.66 0.58 -16.35
N ASP A 8 11.93 1.62 -15.94
CA ASP A 8 12.28 3.03 -16.13
C ASP A 8 13.31 3.53 -15.08
N LEU A 9 13.72 2.68 -14.13
CA LEU A 9 14.63 3.01 -13.03
C LEU A 9 15.91 2.16 -13.06
N THR A 10 16.99 2.73 -12.55
CA THR A 10 18.21 1.99 -12.21
C THR A 10 18.06 1.27 -10.86
N GLU A 11 18.91 0.27 -10.59
CA GLU A 11 18.88 -0.47 -9.32
C GLU A 11 19.16 0.47 -8.13
N GLU A 12 20.10 1.40 -8.29
CA GLU A 12 20.48 2.38 -7.29
C GLU A 12 19.33 3.36 -6.99
N ALA A 13 18.69 3.90 -8.03
CA ALA A 13 17.56 4.80 -7.87
C ALA A 13 16.36 4.10 -7.21
N TRP A 14 16.16 2.80 -7.47
CA TRP A 14 15.14 2.01 -6.79
C TRP A 14 15.42 1.86 -5.29
N VAL A 15 16.66 1.57 -4.91
CA VAL A 15 17.06 1.44 -3.50
C VAL A 15 16.88 2.77 -2.77
N GLU A 16 17.34 3.87 -3.34
CA GLU A 16 17.20 5.21 -2.76
C GLU A 16 15.72 5.60 -2.62
N MET A 17 14.93 5.34 -3.66
CA MET A 17 13.49 5.57 -3.61
C MET A 17 12.86 4.76 -2.48
N LEU A 18 13.12 3.46 -2.38
CA LEU A 18 12.53 2.65 -1.32
C LEU A 18 12.95 3.09 0.09
N ALA A 19 14.13 3.67 0.27
CA ALA A 19 14.60 4.16 1.57
C ALA A 19 13.94 5.48 1.99
N THR A 20 13.51 6.31 1.03
CA THR A 20 13.13 7.71 1.30
C THR A 20 11.68 8.04 0.96
N ARG A 21 10.98 7.16 0.23
CA ARG A 21 9.66 7.46 -0.32
C ARG A 21 8.65 7.78 0.76
N LYS A 22 7.96 8.89 0.54
CA LYS A 22 6.78 9.33 1.30
C LYS A 22 5.66 9.55 0.30
N ALA A 23 4.63 8.72 0.35
CA ALA A 23 3.49 8.80 -0.54
C ALA A 23 2.19 8.50 0.21
N ARG A 24 1.06 8.71 -0.46
CA ARG A 24 -0.27 8.51 0.12
C ARG A 24 -0.44 7.04 0.56
N PRO A 25 -1.14 6.77 1.69
CA PRO A 25 -1.63 5.43 2.05
C PRO A 25 -2.41 4.82 0.88
N PRO A 26 -2.53 3.48 0.73
CA PRO A 26 -2.51 2.42 1.75
C PRO A 26 -1.18 1.68 1.94
N MET A 27 -0.19 1.92 1.09
CA MET A 27 1.08 1.18 1.16
C MET A 27 1.87 1.61 2.41
N PRO A 28 2.43 0.68 3.20
CA PRO A 28 3.17 0.99 4.42
C PRO A 28 4.60 1.47 4.10
N TRP A 29 4.73 2.65 3.48
CA TRP A 29 6.01 3.22 3.07
C TRP A 29 7.03 3.30 4.21
N MET A 30 6.57 3.56 5.43
CA MET A 30 7.41 3.61 6.63
C MET A 30 8.13 2.28 6.91
N ASN A 31 7.48 1.15 6.61
CA ASN A 31 8.08 -0.17 6.74
C ASN A 31 9.07 -0.43 5.59
N LEU A 32 8.70 -0.02 4.37
CA LEU A 32 9.57 -0.17 3.20
C LEU A 32 10.86 0.64 3.35
N ASN A 33 10.80 1.84 3.92
CA ASN A 33 11.95 2.70 4.19
C ASN A 33 12.97 2.07 5.16
N ARG A 34 12.53 1.09 5.98
CA ARG A 34 13.39 0.36 6.92
C ARG A 34 13.94 -0.95 6.35
N MET A 35 13.57 -1.31 5.12
CA MET A 35 14.05 -2.52 4.47
C MET A 35 15.56 -2.40 4.18
N ALA A 36 16.30 -3.50 4.39
CA ALA A 36 17.71 -3.53 4.09
C ALA A 36 17.95 -3.28 2.58
N ALA A 37 19.00 -2.52 2.25
CA ALA A 37 19.34 -2.22 0.86
C ALA A 37 19.60 -3.49 0.02
N THR A 38 20.14 -4.54 0.63
CA THR A 38 20.34 -5.86 -0.01
C THR A 38 19.03 -6.49 -0.46
N ASP A 39 17.98 -6.41 0.35
CA ASP A 39 16.67 -6.98 0.03
C ASP A 39 15.92 -6.09 -0.97
N ALA A 40 16.07 -4.77 -0.89
CA ALA A 40 15.59 -3.85 -1.93
C ALA A 40 16.17 -4.19 -3.32
N ARG A 41 17.47 -4.52 -3.41
CA ARG A 41 18.12 -4.96 -4.65
C ARG A 41 17.62 -6.31 -5.13
N LYS A 42 17.42 -7.29 -4.25
CA LYS A 42 16.82 -8.58 -4.63
C LYS A 42 15.42 -8.40 -5.20
N LEU A 43 14.61 -7.54 -4.57
CA LEU A 43 13.27 -7.23 -5.03
C LEU A 43 13.28 -6.57 -6.41
N TYR A 44 14.19 -5.63 -6.64
CA TYR A 44 14.40 -5.02 -7.97
C TYR A 44 14.70 -6.07 -9.04
N ARG A 45 15.67 -6.95 -8.79
CA ARG A 45 16.08 -7.99 -9.74
C ARG A 45 14.96 -8.99 -10.01
N TYR A 46 14.20 -9.36 -8.98
CA TYR A 46 13.03 -10.22 -9.12
C TYR A 46 11.95 -9.56 -9.98
N ILE A 47 11.59 -8.30 -9.72
CA ILE A 47 10.57 -7.61 -10.52
C ILE A 47 11.04 -7.43 -11.97
N ARG A 48 12.33 -7.15 -12.17
CA ARG A 48 12.91 -6.95 -13.50
C ARG A 48 12.98 -8.25 -14.31
N SER A 49 13.28 -9.39 -13.67
CA SER A 49 13.30 -10.70 -14.34
C SER A 49 11.92 -11.14 -14.83
N LEU A 50 10.84 -10.67 -14.19
CA LEU A 50 9.50 -10.92 -14.68
C LEU A 50 9.21 -10.19 -16.01
N GLY A 51 9.88 -9.06 -16.28
CA GLY A 51 9.67 -8.24 -17.47
C GLY A 51 8.46 -7.29 -17.39
N ALA A 52 8.41 -6.31 -18.29
CA ALA A 52 7.28 -5.38 -18.39
C ALA A 52 5.99 -6.13 -18.80
N ALA A 53 4.94 -6.04 -17.99
CA ALA A 53 3.63 -6.60 -18.33
C ALA A 53 2.51 -5.78 -17.67
N GLY A 54 1.34 -5.79 -18.29
CA GLY A 54 0.15 -5.04 -17.87
C GLY A 54 0.15 -3.60 -18.36
N GLU A 55 -0.76 -2.79 -17.83
CA GLU A 55 -0.94 -1.39 -18.22
C GLU A 55 -0.33 -0.43 -17.20
N ARG A 56 -0.07 0.82 -17.62
CA ARG A 56 0.34 1.88 -16.69
C ARG A 56 -0.80 2.20 -15.74
N MET A 57 -0.45 2.48 -14.48
CA MET A 57 -1.48 2.86 -13.52
C MET A 57 -2.03 4.26 -13.84
N PRO A 58 -3.35 4.46 -13.72
CA PRO A 58 -3.96 5.77 -13.83
C PRO A 58 -3.34 6.76 -12.85
N LEU A 59 -3.35 8.03 -13.22
CA LEU A 59 -3.00 9.11 -12.29
C LEU A 59 -4.04 9.18 -11.17
N ALA A 60 -3.61 9.61 -9.99
CA ALA A 60 -4.51 9.78 -8.86
C ALA A 60 -5.57 10.85 -9.20
N ALA A 61 -6.82 10.58 -8.85
CA ALA A 61 -7.90 11.56 -8.97
C ALA A 61 -7.57 12.83 -8.14
N ALA A 62 -7.97 13.99 -8.68
CA ALA A 62 -7.85 15.26 -7.99
C ALA A 62 -8.75 15.29 -6.72
N PRO A 63 -8.44 16.14 -5.73
CA PRO A 63 -9.31 16.29 -4.56
C PRO A 63 -10.74 16.63 -4.96
N GLY A 64 -11.73 15.90 -4.42
CA GLY A 64 -13.15 16.10 -4.73
C GLY A 64 -13.65 15.45 -6.03
N VAL A 65 -12.77 14.84 -6.82
CA VAL A 65 -13.15 14.06 -8.01
C VAL A 65 -13.32 12.60 -7.65
N GLU A 66 -14.48 12.03 -7.94
CA GLU A 66 -14.77 10.62 -7.68
C GLU A 66 -13.97 9.71 -8.65
N PRO A 67 -13.27 8.68 -8.15
CA PRO A 67 -12.53 7.76 -9.01
C PRO A 67 -13.47 7.01 -9.97
N THR A 68 -13.15 7.00 -11.26
CA THR A 68 -13.93 6.28 -12.28
C THR A 68 -13.70 4.77 -12.26
N THR A 69 -12.62 4.31 -11.62
CA THR A 69 -12.30 2.89 -11.46
C THR A 69 -12.87 2.35 -10.15
N PRO A 70 -13.20 1.05 -10.05
CA PRO A 70 -13.58 0.43 -8.77
C PRO A 70 -12.57 0.76 -7.66
N TYR A 71 -13.07 1.21 -6.51
CA TYR A 71 -12.24 1.62 -5.37
C TYR A 71 -12.78 1.05 -4.05
N TYR A 72 -11.89 0.95 -3.06
CA TYR A 72 -12.24 0.59 -1.69
C TYR A 72 -12.29 1.86 -0.82
N VAL A 73 -13.30 1.96 0.05
CA VAL A 73 -13.39 3.02 1.06
C VAL A 73 -12.60 2.55 2.29
N LEU A 74 -11.54 3.28 2.66
CA LEU A 74 -10.66 2.98 3.80
C LEU A 74 -10.97 3.88 5.00
N ASP A 75 -12.26 4.09 5.26
CA ASP A 75 -12.70 4.86 6.41
C ASP A 75 -12.64 4.01 7.68
N PRO A 76 -12.09 4.53 8.79
CA PRO A 76 -12.12 3.82 10.06
C PRO A 76 -13.57 3.55 10.45
N LEU A 77 -13.95 2.28 10.53
CA LEU A 77 -15.23 1.92 11.13
C LEU A 77 -15.13 2.18 12.64
N PRO A 78 -16.14 2.82 13.26
CA PRO A 78 -16.17 2.94 14.70
C PRO A 78 -16.12 1.52 15.32
N PRO A 79 -15.47 1.35 16.48
CA PRO A 79 -15.48 0.07 17.16
C PRO A 79 -16.93 -0.36 17.36
N LYS A 80 -17.29 -1.55 16.86
CA LYS A 80 -18.60 -2.14 17.09
C LYS A 80 -18.72 -2.31 18.60
N ALA A 81 -19.57 -1.50 19.24
CA ALA A 81 -19.85 -1.65 20.66
C ALA A 81 -20.30 -3.10 20.89
N LEU A 82 -19.50 -3.88 21.59
CA LEU A 82 -19.94 -5.17 22.10
C LEU A 82 -21.02 -4.83 23.12
N ASN A 83 -22.29 -4.95 22.73
CA ASN A 83 -23.41 -4.77 23.63
C ASN A 83 -23.12 -5.54 24.91
N SER A 84 -23.09 -4.80 26.02
CA SER A 84 -23.04 -5.30 27.38
C SER A 84 -24.06 -6.41 27.50
N ALA A 85 -23.58 -7.65 27.59
CA ALA A 85 -24.42 -8.78 27.96
C ALA A 85 -25.08 -8.40 29.29
N SER A 86 -26.39 -8.20 29.25
CA SER A 86 -27.24 -8.03 30.41
C SER A 86 -26.92 -9.14 31.40
N VAL A 87 -26.35 -8.77 32.54
CA VAL A 87 -26.25 -9.63 33.71
C VAL A 87 -27.68 -10.10 34.02
N PRO A 88 -27.99 -11.40 34.00
CA PRO A 88 -29.28 -11.85 34.48
C PRO A 88 -29.29 -11.67 36.00
N THR A 89 -30.09 -10.73 36.46
CA THR A 89 -30.53 -10.64 37.86
C THR A 89 -31.24 -11.94 38.21
N ALA A 90 -30.65 -12.75 39.09
CA ALA A 90 -31.34 -13.87 39.71
C ALA A 90 -32.45 -13.33 40.63
N PRO A 91 -33.67 -13.88 40.61
CA PRO A 91 -34.71 -13.50 41.54
C PRO A 91 -34.53 -14.22 42.89
N GLU A 92 -34.74 -13.43 43.95
CA GLU A 92 -35.09 -13.75 45.36
C GLU A 92 -34.15 -14.63 46.20
#